data_AF-A0A1I1MIX3-F1
#
_entry.id   AF-A0A1I1MIX3-F1
#
_cell.length_a   1.000
_cell.length_b   1.000
_cell.length_c   1.000
_cell.angle_alpha   90.00
_cell.angle_beta   90.00
_cell.angle_gamma   90.00
#
_symmetry.space_group_name_H-M   'P 1'
#
loop_
_entity.id
_entity.type
_entity.pdbx_description
1 polymer ?
#
loop_
_entity_poly.entity_id
_entity_poly.type
_entity_poly.pdbx_seq_one_letter_code
_entity_poly.pdbx_strand_id
1 'polypeptide(L)'
;MDNKRELMNITLVGSIVVGFFVMVLLYMRGENFRKELDRTKALYNKVSRETQYLTNVVLELAKEEQRILYEKFTRFQKRGSPNVELLKFTGLLIEAYEVVISETTVGQRTVHEAFKEYANHNTNIGFEAFNNYLIQTSSKKRQYWAKNTLHDYIELCKVMLEELEQN
;
A
#
# COMPACT_ATOMS: atom_id res chain seq x y z
N MET A 1 -11.33 21.49 76.42
CA MET A 1 -12.04 21.50 75.11
C MET A 1 -11.10 21.86 73.95
N ASP A 2 -9.92 22.43 74.20
CA ASP A 2 -8.98 22.86 73.15
C ASP A 2 -8.17 21.75 72.49
N ASN A 3 -7.75 20.72 73.23
CA ASN A 3 -6.92 19.65 72.66
C ASN A 3 -7.61 18.87 71.52
N LYS A 4 -8.95 18.73 71.56
CA LYS A 4 -9.73 18.13 70.45
C LYS A 4 -9.80 19.03 69.21
N ARG A 5 -9.80 20.36 69.37
CA ARG A 5 -9.82 21.31 68.25
C ARG A 5 -8.46 21.39 67.57
N GLU A 6 -7.37 21.35 68.34
CA GLU A 6 -6.02 21.29 67.78
C GLU A 6 -5.78 19.98 67.01
N LEU A 7 -6.17 18.84 67.59
CA LEU A 7 -6.06 17.54 66.90
C LEU A 7 -6.84 17.54 65.58
N MET A 8 -8.08 18.06 65.59
CA MET A 8 -8.94 18.15 64.41
C MET A 8 -8.34 19.04 63.32
N ASN A 9 -7.78 20.20 63.71
CA ASN A 9 -7.11 21.12 62.78
C ASN A 9 -5.84 20.50 62.17
N ILE A 10 -5.05 19.75 62.95
CA ILE A 10 -3.84 19.08 62.45
C ILE A 10 -4.20 17.98 61.45
N THR A 11 -5.23 17.16 61.70
CA THR A 11 -5.70 16.16 60.74
C THR A 11 -6.30 16.78 59.47
N LEU A 12 -6.98 17.92 59.58
CA LEU A 12 -7.58 18.61 58.44
C LEU A 12 -6.50 19.25 57.56
N VAL A 13 -5.51 19.91 58.17
CA VAL A 13 -4.34 20.46 57.46
C VAL A 13 -3.51 19.34 56.82
N GLY A 14 -3.27 18.24 57.52
CA GLY A 14 -2.57 17.07 56.99
C GLY A 14 -3.27 16.47 55.76
N SER A 15 -4.60 16.37 55.79
CA SER A 15 -5.40 15.85 54.66
C SER A 15 -5.33 16.76 53.44
N ILE A 16 -5.34 18.09 53.64
CA ILE A 16 -5.21 19.07 52.55
C ILE A 16 -3.83 18.98 51.89
N VAL A 17 -2.76 18.84 52.68
CA VAL A 17 -1.39 18.74 52.17
C VAL A 17 -1.20 17.47 51.35
N VAL A 18 -1.70 16.33 51.82
CA VAL A 18 -1.65 15.06 51.07
C VAL A 18 -2.46 15.16 49.78
N GLY A 19 -3.65 15.76 49.82
CA GLY A 19 -4.48 15.98 48.64
C GLY A 19 -3.78 16.84 47.58
N PHE A 20 -3.13 17.93 47.99
CA PHE A 20 -2.36 18.79 47.10
C PHE A 20 -1.17 18.05 46.47
N PHE A 21 -0.45 17.26 47.26
CA PHE A 21 0.69 16.48 46.78
C PHE A 21 0.28 15.43 45.73
N VAL A 22 -0.84 14.73 45.96
CA VAL A 22 -1.41 13.78 44.98
C VAL A 22 -1.83 14.51 43.70
N MET A 23 -2.43 15.70 43.80
CA MET A 23 -2.83 16.49 42.64
C MET A 23 -1.63 16.91 41.80
N VAL A 24 -0.54 17.34 42.44
CA VAL A 24 0.72 17.71 41.78
C VAL A 24 1.36 16.49 41.10
N LEU A 25 1.38 15.33 41.76
CA LEU A 25 1.90 14.09 41.17
C LEU A 25 1.09 13.65 39.94
N LEU A 26 -0.24 13.72 40.01
CA LEU A 26 -1.13 13.41 38.89
C LEU A 26 -0.94 14.41 37.73
N TYR A 27 -0.79 15.70 38.04
CA TYR A 27 -0.52 16.74 37.05
C TYR A 27 0.82 16.50 36.33
N MET A 28 1.91 16.23 37.07
CA MET A 28 3.21 15.92 36.49
C MET A 28 3.17 14.66 35.62
N ARG A 29 2.48 13.61 36.08
CA ARG A 29 2.31 12.37 35.31
C ARG A 29 1.50 12.62 34.04
N GLY A 30 0.45 13.43 34.11
CA GLY A 30 -0.35 13.84 32.97
C GLY A 30 0.44 14.65 31.94
N GLU A 31 1.28 15.60 32.37
CA GLU A 31 2.16 16.34 31.48
C GLU A 31 3.18 15.44 30.76
N ASN A 32 3.76 14.47 31.47
CA ASN A 32 4.72 13.54 30.88
C ASN A 32 4.05 12.68 29.79
N PHE A 33 2.85 12.14 30.05
CA PHE A 33 2.09 11.43 29.03
C PHE A 33 1.70 12.32 27.85
N ARG A 34 1.34 13.58 28.10
CA ARG A 34 1.02 14.53 27.02
C ARG A 34 2.23 14.82 26.14
N LYS A 35 3.40 15.01 26.74
CA LYS A 35 4.68 15.20 26.02
C LYS A 35 5.07 13.97 25.20
N GLU A 36 4.87 12.76 25.72
CA GLU A 36 5.11 11.51 24.99
C GLU A 36 4.13 11.30 23.82
N LEU A 37 2.86 11.63 24.02
CA LEU A 37 1.85 11.62 22.96
C LEU A 37 2.18 12.61 21.85
N ASP A 38 2.57 13.84 22.20
CA ASP A 38 2.93 14.87 21.22
C ASP A 38 4.17 14.46 20.42
N ARG A 39 5.19 13.88 21.06
CA ARG A 39 6.38 13.34 20.38
C ARG A 39 6.03 12.20 19.43
N THR A 40 5.22 11.25 19.90
CA THR A 40 4.78 10.11 19.08
C THR A 40 3.95 10.58 17.89
N LYS A 41 3.05 11.54 18.08
CA LYS A 41 2.25 12.14 17.01
C LYS A 41 3.13 12.88 15.98
N ALA A 42 4.14 13.61 16.44
CA ALA A 42 5.08 14.28 15.55
C ALA A 42 5.90 13.27 14.70
N LEU A 43 6.38 12.19 15.32
CA LEU A 43 7.08 11.11 14.63
C LEU A 43 6.16 10.41 13.62
N TYR A 44 4.94 10.07 14.03
CA TYR A 44 3.94 9.47 13.15
C TYR A 44 3.65 10.37 11.94
N ASN A 45 3.43 11.66 12.16
CA ASN A 45 3.18 12.62 11.07
C ASN A 45 4.38 12.74 10.12
N LYS A 46 5.60 12.69 10.65
CA LYS A 46 6.82 12.70 9.83
C LYS A 46 6.90 11.45 8.96
N VAL A 47 6.77 10.27 9.55
CA VAL A 47 6.80 8.98 8.84
C VAL A 47 5.67 8.88 7.83
N SER A 48 4.48 9.35 8.18
CA SER A 48 3.32 9.38 7.29
C SER A 48 3.59 10.25 6.05
N ARG A 49 4.19 11.45 6.22
CA ARG A 49 4.58 12.32 5.09
C ARG A 49 5.65 11.69 4.22
N GLU A 50 6.68 11.10 4.82
CA GLU A 50 7.75 10.39 4.09
C GLU A 50 7.20 9.21 3.31
N THR A 51 6.30 8.43 3.92
CA THR A 51 5.63 7.31 3.26
C THR A 51 4.80 7.80 2.08
N GLN A 52 3.99 8.84 2.26
CA GLN A 52 3.17 9.41 1.19
C GLN A 52 4.04 9.95 0.03
N TYR A 53 5.17 10.58 0.35
CA TYR A 53 6.12 11.04 -0.66
C TYR A 53 6.70 9.86 -1.45
N LEU A 54 7.18 8.81 -0.78
CA LEU A 54 7.73 7.62 -1.43
C LEU A 54 6.67 6.91 -2.27
N THR A 55 5.45 6.78 -1.77
CA THR A 55 4.31 6.27 -2.54
C THR A 55 4.12 7.06 -3.82
N ASN A 56 4.08 8.40 -3.75
CA ASN A 56 3.93 9.23 -4.96
C ASN A 56 5.09 9.01 -5.95
N VAL A 57 6.33 8.88 -5.47
CA VAL A 57 7.48 8.58 -6.33
C VAL A 57 7.31 7.22 -7.03
N VAL A 58 6.89 6.19 -6.30
CA VAL A 58 6.64 4.86 -6.87
C VAL A 58 5.54 4.90 -7.94
N LEU A 59 4.46 5.66 -7.71
CA LEU A 59 3.38 5.79 -8.68
C LEU A 59 3.83 6.54 -9.94
N GLU A 60 4.64 7.58 -9.82
CA GLU A 60 5.21 8.27 -10.99
C GLU A 60 6.17 7.38 -11.78
N LEU A 61 6.99 6.58 -11.09
CA LEU A 61 7.84 5.58 -11.74
C LEU A 61 7.01 4.51 -12.46
N ALA A 62 5.91 4.05 -11.85
CA ALA A 62 5.01 3.06 -12.46
C ALA A 62 4.36 3.59 -13.74
N LYS A 63 3.94 4.86 -13.76
CA LYS A 63 3.42 5.53 -14.96
C LYS A 63 4.46 5.58 -16.08
N GLU A 64 5.69 5.98 -15.74
CA GLU A 64 6.76 6.06 -16.74
C GLU A 64 7.13 4.68 -17.30
N GLU A 65 7.21 3.66 -16.44
CA GLU A 65 7.47 2.29 -16.86
C GLU A 65 6.34 1.73 -17.73
N GLN A 66 5.08 1.97 -17.35
CA GLN A 66 3.93 1.63 -18.19
C GLN A 66 4.04 2.30 -19.56
N ARG A 67 4.38 3.58 -19.62
CA ARG A 67 4.55 4.31 -20.89
C ARG A 67 5.56 3.62 -21.78
N ILE A 68 6.72 3.25 -21.23
CA ILE A 68 7.79 2.55 -21.97
C ILE A 68 7.30 1.18 -22.48
N LEU A 69 6.64 0.38 -21.62
CA LEU A 69 6.10 -0.93 -22.01
C LEU A 69 5.01 -0.80 -23.08
N TYR A 70 4.13 0.20 -22.95
CA TYR A 70 3.05 0.46 -23.88
C TYR A 70 3.57 0.95 -25.24
N GLU A 71 4.59 1.82 -25.25
CA GLU A 71 5.27 2.25 -26.47
C GLU A 71 5.87 1.07 -27.23
N LYS A 72 6.52 0.13 -26.52
CA LYS A 72 7.04 -1.10 -27.10
C LYS A 72 5.90 -1.99 -27.62
N PHE A 73 4.87 -2.23 -26.82
CA PHE A 73 3.70 -3.01 -27.20
C PHE A 73 3.03 -2.47 -28.47
N THR A 74 2.84 -1.16 -28.57
CA THR A 74 2.23 -0.50 -29.73
C THR A 74 3.00 -0.76 -31.03
N ARG A 75 4.33 -0.97 -30.95
CA ARG A 75 5.13 -1.35 -32.14
C ARG A 75 4.76 -2.75 -32.63
N PHE A 76 4.54 -3.72 -31.74
CA PHE A 76 4.07 -5.05 -32.10
C PHE A 76 2.63 -5.02 -32.60
N GLN A 77 1.76 -4.24 -31.96
CA GLN A 77 0.37 -4.09 -32.39
C GLN A 77 0.28 -3.56 -33.83
N LYS A 78 1.11 -2.57 -34.20
CA LYS A 78 1.16 -2.02 -35.56
C LYS A 78 1.75 -2.98 -36.59
N ARG A 79 2.73 -3.79 -36.20
CA ARG A 79 3.35 -4.80 -37.07
C ARG A 79 2.45 -6.02 -37.27
N GLY A 80 1.54 -6.25 -36.33
CA GLY A 80 0.79 -7.50 -36.21
C GLY A 80 1.65 -8.59 -35.57
N SER A 81 0.99 -9.55 -34.94
CA SER A 81 1.63 -10.77 -34.41
C SER A 81 0.83 -11.98 -34.88
N PRO A 82 1.50 -13.09 -35.28
CA PRO A 82 0.81 -14.34 -35.59
C PRO A 82 0.08 -14.92 -34.37
N ASN A 83 0.51 -14.57 -33.15
CA ASN A 83 -0.13 -14.99 -31.92
C ASN A 83 -1.07 -13.90 -31.39
N VAL A 84 -2.31 -13.92 -31.86
CA VAL A 84 -3.35 -12.94 -31.52
C VAL A 84 -3.69 -12.96 -30.03
N GLU A 85 -3.67 -14.14 -29.39
CA GLU A 85 -3.94 -14.26 -27.95
C GLU A 85 -2.82 -13.65 -27.12
N LEU A 86 -1.56 -13.94 -27.46
CA LEU A 86 -0.41 -13.31 -26.81
C LEU A 86 -0.48 -11.79 -26.95
N LEU A 87 -0.74 -11.26 -28.15
CA LEU A 87 -0.88 -9.82 -28.37
C LEU A 87 -2.01 -9.22 -27.51
N LYS A 88 -3.17 -9.87 -27.49
CA LYS A 88 -4.34 -9.45 -26.73
C LYS A 88 -4.07 -9.41 -25.22
N PHE A 89 -3.52 -10.47 -24.66
CA PHE A 89 -3.30 -10.59 -23.21
C PHE A 89 -2.08 -9.82 -22.72
N THR A 90 -1.04 -9.64 -23.55
CA THR A 90 0.05 -8.69 -23.25
C THR A 90 -0.48 -7.26 -23.18
N GLY A 91 -1.36 -6.88 -24.11
CA GLY A 91 -2.01 -5.56 -24.09
C GLY A 91 -2.79 -5.34 -22.78
N LEU A 92 -3.63 -6.30 -22.40
CA LEU A 92 -4.40 -6.24 -21.15
C LEU A 92 -3.51 -6.04 -19.91
N LEU A 93 -2.39 -6.77 -19.81
CA LEU A 93 -1.43 -6.63 -18.71
C LEU A 93 -0.78 -5.24 -18.65
N ILE A 94 -0.35 -4.73 -19.80
CA ILE A 94 0.34 -3.44 -19.86
C ILE A 94 -0.64 -2.30 -19.62
N GLU A 95 -1.88 -2.38 -20.13
CA GLU A 95 -2.92 -1.38 -19.90
C GLU A 95 -3.34 -1.30 -18.41
N ALA A 96 -3.35 -2.44 -17.72
CA ALA A 96 -3.67 -2.52 -16.29
C ALA A 96 -2.52 -2.06 -15.36
N TYR A 97 -1.31 -1.84 -15.88
CA TYR A 97 -0.07 -1.74 -15.11
C TYR A 97 -0.09 -0.68 -13.99
N GLU A 98 -0.37 0.58 -14.33
CA GLU A 98 -0.44 1.67 -13.34
C GLU A 98 -1.51 1.40 -12.28
N VAL A 99 -2.70 0.95 -12.70
CA VAL A 99 -3.82 0.69 -11.80
C VAL A 99 -3.46 -0.42 -10.82
N VAL A 100 -2.90 -1.53 -11.30
CA VAL A 100 -2.49 -2.66 -10.46
C VAL A 100 -1.46 -2.21 -9.43
N ILE A 101 -0.45 -1.44 -9.84
CA ILE A 101 0.59 -0.95 -8.91
C ILE A 101 0.01 0.03 -7.90
N SER A 102 -0.88 0.92 -8.31
CA SER A 102 -1.55 1.87 -7.43
C SER A 102 -2.39 1.18 -6.37
N GLU A 103 -3.25 0.24 -6.78
CA GLU A 103 -4.17 -0.48 -5.90
C GLU A 103 -3.45 -1.43 -4.93
N THR A 104 -2.31 -1.99 -5.32
CA THR A 104 -1.47 -2.82 -4.42
C THR A 104 -0.60 -2.01 -3.49
N THR A 105 -0.15 -0.82 -3.90
CA THR A 105 0.69 0.05 -3.07
C THR A 105 -0.14 0.87 -2.08
N VAL A 106 -1.34 1.32 -2.48
CA VAL A 106 -2.20 2.23 -1.72
C VAL A 106 -3.52 1.57 -1.28
N GLY A 107 -4.13 0.79 -2.17
CA GLY A 107 -5.50 0.25 -2.00
C GLY A 107 -5.62 -1.00 -1.13
N GLN A 108 -4.52 -1.50 -0.56
CA GLN A 108 -4.47 -2.75 0.21
C GLN A 108 -5.05 -3.98 -0.52
N ARG A 109 -5.03 -3.98 -1.86
CA ARG A 109 -5.46 -5.12 -2.68
C ARG A 109 -4.25 -5.98 -3.05
N THR A 110 -4.48 -7.26 -3.30
CA THR A 110 -3.48 -8.11 -3.97
C THR A 110 -3.40 -7.79 -5.47
N VAL A 111 -2.33 -8.22 -6.14
CA VAL A 111 -2.17 -8.04 -7.61
C VAL A 111 -3.35 -8.66 -8.34
N HIS A 112 -3.75 -9.88 -7.96
CA HIS A 112 -4.87 -10.58 -8.59
C HIS A 112 -6.19 -9.84 -8.42
N GLU A 113 -6.47 -9.30 -7.23
CA GLU A 113 -7.70 -8.53 -6.98
C GLU A 113 -7.72 -7.24 -7.79
N ALA A 114 -6.61 -6.49 -7.80
CA ALA A 114 -6.50 -5.26 -8.56
C ALA A 114 -6.61 -5.51 -10.08
N PHE A 115 -5.94 -6.55 -10.58
CA PHE A 115 -6.00 -6.92 -11.99
C PHE A 115 -7.37 -7.45 -12.39
N LYS A 116 -8.02 -8.25 -11.53
CA LYS A 116 -9.38 -8.75 -11.74
C LYS A 116 -10.38 -7.61 -11.83
N GLU A 117 -10.27 -6.64 -10.92
CA GLU A 117 -11.12 -5.46 -10.92
C GLU A 117 -10.98 -4.68 -12.23
N TYR A 118 -9.73 -4.40 -12.64
CA TYR A 118 -9.45 -3.72 -13.90
C TYR A 118 -9.97 -4.51 -15.12
N ALA A 119 -9.62 -5.79 -15.22
CA ALA A 119 -9.95 -6.60 -16.40
C ALA A 119 -11.47 -6.73 -16.60
N ASN A 120 -12.25 -6.80 -15.52
CA ASN A 120 -13.70 -6.96 -15.60
C ASN A 120 -14.46 -5.66 -15.84
N HIS A 121 -13.94 -4.51 -15.37
CA HIS A 121 -14.65 -3.22 -15.47
C HIS A 121 -14.15 -2.36 -16.62
N ASN A 122 -12.89 -2.50 -17.04
CA ASN A 122 -12.26 -1.64 -18.03
C ASN A 122 -12.09 -2.31 -19.39
N THR A 123 -12.30 -3.63 -19.50
CA THR A 123 -12.08 -4.37 -20.75
C THR A 123 -13.18 -5.39 -21.04
N ASN A 124 -13.33 -5.75 -22.32
CA ASN A 124 -14.22 -6.84 -22.76
C ASN A 124 -13.56 -8.23 -22.70
N ILE A 125 -12.30 -8.31 -22.23
CA ILE A 125 -11.51 -9.54 -22.25
C ILE A 125 -11.85 -10.40 -21.03
N GLY A 126 -12.09 -9.77 -19.87
CA GLY A 126 -12.44 -10.43 -18.62
C GLY A 126 -11.27 -11.18 -17.98
N PHE A 127 -11.27 -11.21 -16.64
CA PHE A 127 -10.22 -11.87 -15.86
C PHE A 127 -10.09 -13.37 -16.16
N GLU A 128 -11.21 -14.07 -16.29
CA GLU A 128 -11.23 -15.53 -16.50
C GLU A 128 -10.57 -15.94 -17.82
N ALA A 129 -10.76 -15.17 -18.89
CA ALA A 129 -10.12 -15.46 -20.17
C ALA A 129 -8.59 -15.34 -20.08
N PHE A 130 -8.10 -14.31 -19.39
CA PHE A 130 -6.68 -14.13 -19.13
C PHE A 130 -6.10 -15.24 -18.27
N ASN A 131 -6.79 -15.60 -17.18
CA ASN A 131 -6.33 -16.65 -16.28
C ASN A 131 -6.28 -18.01 -16.98
N ASN A 132 -7.29 -18.34 -17.80
CA ASN A 132 -7.32 -19.56 -18.60
C ASN A 132 -6.19 -19.60 -19.64
N TYR A 133 -5.92 -18.49 -20.32
CA TYR A 133 -4.77 -18.37 -21.22
C TYR A 133 -3.46 -18.66 -20.47
N LEU A 134 -3.23 -18.01 -19.33
CA LEU A 134 -2.00 -18.24 -18.56
C LEU A 134 -1.82 -19.69 -18.13
N ILE A 135 -2.89 -20.39 -17.74
CA ILE A 135 -2.83 -21.81 -17.35
C ILE A 135 -2.34 -22.70 -18.51
N GLN A 136 -2.61 -22.32 -19.75
CA GLN A 136 -2.22 -23.06 -20.95
C GLN A 136 -0.82 -22.67 -21.47
N THR A 137 -0.20 -21.62 -20.91
CA THR A 137 1.12 -21.14 -21.34
C THR A 137 2.30 -21.78 -20.60
N SER A 138 3.51 -21.31 -20.91
CA SER A 138 4.77 -21.81 -20.33
C SER A 138 4.75 -21.80 -18.79
N SER A 139 5.47 -22.76 -18.19
CA SER A 139 5.60 -22.87 -16.73
C SER A 139 6.14 -21.58 -16.10
N LYS A 140 7.02 -20.87 -16.80
CA LYS A 140 7.60 -19.60 -16.36
C LYS A 140 6.52 -18.52 -16.15
N LYS A 141 5.62 -18.31 -17.12
CA LYS A 141 4.52 -17.32 -17.00
C LYS A 141 3.57 -17.67 -15.85
N ARG A 142 3.22 -18.96 -15.72
CA ARG A 142 2.39 -19.46 -14.63
C ARG A 142 3.01 -19.22 -13.26
N GLN A 143 4.32 -19.42 -13.14
CA GLN A 143 5.03 -19.21 -11.89
C GLN A 143 5.00 -17.74 -11.45
N TYR A 144 5.25 -16.80 -12.38
CA TYR A 144 5.16 -15.38 -12.06
C TYR A 144 3.74 -14.99 -11.64
N TRP A 145 2.73 -15.44 -12.37
CA TRP A 145 1.34 -15.15 -12.04
C TRP A 145 0.93 -15.71 -10.67
N ALA A 146 1.29 -16.95 -10.37
CA ALA A 146 0.87 -17.64 -9.15
C ALA A 146 1.38 -16.98 -7.85
N LYS A 147 2.52 -16.28 -7.89
CA LYS A 147 3.12 -15.67 -6.70
C LYS A 147 2.38 -14.43 -6.21
N ASN A 148 1.55 -13.79 -7.04
CA ASN A 148 0.70 -12.67 -6.66
C ASN A 148 1.47 -11.51 -5.98
N THR A 149 2.70 -11.24 -6.45
CA THR A 149 3.51 -10.10 -5.98
C THR A 149 3.67 -9.07 -7.09
N LEU A 150 3.90 -7.81 -6.70
CA LEU A 150 4.20 -6.73 -7.63
C LEU A 150 5.41 -7.04 -8.51
N HIS A 151 6.49 -7.55 -7.92
CA HIS A 151 7.69 -7.89 -8.67
C HIS A 151 7.40 -8.93 -9.77
N ASP A 152 6.70 -10.00 -9.42
CA ASP A 152 6.41 -11.06 -10.39
C ASP A 152 5.39 -10.61 -11.45
N TYR A 153 4.48 -9.69 -11.13
CA TYR A 153 3.60 -9.04 -12.11
C TYR A 153 4.40 -8.26 -13.16
N ILE A 154 5.36 -7.46 -12.71
CA ILE A 154 6.24 -6.67 -13.60
C ILE A 154 7.06 -7.61 -14.49
N GLU A 155 7.63 -8.67 -13.94
CA GLU A 155 8.38 -9.66 -14.70
C GLU A 155 7.49 -10.41 -15.70
N LEU A 156 6.23 -10.69 -15.36
CA LEU A 156 5.27 -11.27 -16.30
C LEU A 156 5.01 -10.34 -17.49
N CYS A 157 4.81 -9.04 -17.26
CA CYS A 157 4.64 -8.05 -18.33
C CYS A 157 5.85 -8.05 -19.28
N LYS A 158 7.07 -8.08 -18.74
CA LYS A 158 8.31 -8.13 -19.54
C LYS A 158 8.42 -9.41 -20.35
N VAL A 159 8.22 -10.57 -19.72
CA VAL A 159 8.31 -11.88 -20.40
C VAL A 159 7.27 -12.00 -21.52
N MET A 160 6.04 -11.52 -21.30
CA MET A 160 5.01 -11.54 -22.34
C MET A 160 5.32 -10.58 -23.50
N LEU A 161 5.99 -9.46 -23.23
CA LEU A 161 6.46 -8.54 -24.26
C LEU A 161 7.67 -9.09 -25.02
N GLU A 162 8.63 -9.72 -24.35
CA GLU A 162 9.78 -10.40 -24.96
C GLU A 162 9.35 -11.53 -25.90
N GLU A 163 8.30 -12.27 -25.54
CA GLU A 163 7.77 -13.33 -26.40
C GLU A 163 7.11 -12.77 -27.67
N LEU A 164 6.60 -11.53 -27.63
CA LEU A 164 6.15 -10.83 -28.84
C LEU A 164 7.32 -10.36 -29.71
N GLU A 165 8.52 -10.16 -29.14
CA GLU A 165 9.73 -9.84 -29.90
C GLU A 165 10.31 -11.04 -30.65
N GLN A 166 10.12 -12.24 -30.10
CA GLN A 166 10.67 -13.48 -30.64
C GLN A 166 9.79 -14.16 -31.70
N ASN A 167 8.52 -13.74 -31.81
CA ASN A 167 7.53 -14.25 -32.76
C ASN A 167 7.34 -13.31 -33.96
#